data_AF-A0A443S5V7-F1
#
_entry.id   AF-A0A443S5V7-F1
#
_cell.length_a   1.000
_cell.length_b   1.000
_cell.length_c   1.000
_cell.angle_alpha   90.00
_cell.angle_beta   90.00
_cell.angle_gamma   90.00
#
_symmetry.space_group_name_H-M   'P 1'
#
loop_
_entity.id
_entity.type
_entity.pdbx_description
1 polymer ?
#
loop_
_entity_poly.entity_id
_entity_poly.type
_entity_poly.pdbx_seq_one_letter_code
_entity_poly.pdbx_strand_id
1 'polypeptide(L)'
;MLAKLGSINERPEFRMDPQWSETGDRYLLKLFRDYLFHQVSEEGHPWLDFGHIVSTLNKLDVGSLERICLVSRDDQNVLIVSFAELKKCFEAAFNELLL
;
A
#
# COMPACT_ATOMS: atom_id res chain seq x y z
N MET A 1 10.02 7.88 2.65
CA MET A 1 8.99 6.91 2.20
C MET A 1 7.62 7.53 1.95
N LEU A 2 6.98 8.16 2.94
CA LEU A 2 5.62 8.69 2.84
C LEU A 2 5.35 9.61 1.63
N ALA A 3 6.27 10.54 1.34
CA ALA A 3 6.13 11.43 0.19
C ALA A 3 6.06 10.68 -1.16
N LYS A 4 6.88 9.63 -1.32
CA LYS A 4 6.86 8.77 -2.51
C LYS A 4 5.53 8.02 -2.63
N LEU A 5 5.04 7.46 -1.52
CA LEU A 5 3.74 6.79 -1.47
C LEU A 5 2.60 7.74 -1.87
N GLY A 6 2.60 8.97 -1.31
CA GLY A 6 1.64 10.00 -1.67
C GLY A 6 1.73 10.49 -3.13
N SER A 7 2.91 10.39 -3.76
CA SER A 7 3.07 10.73 -5.18
C SER A 7 2.57 9.65 -6.14
N ILE A 8 2.53 8.38 -5.70
CA ILE A 8 2.06 7.23 -6.48
C ILE A 8 0.54 7.11 -6.38
N ASN A 9 0.00 7.17 -5.16
CA ASN A 9 -1.39 6.82 -4.90
C ASN A 9 -2.36 7.89 -5.40
N GLU A 10 -3.53 7.44 -5.90
CA GLU A 10 -4.66 8.27 -6.29
C GLU A 10 -4.36 9.43 -7.28
N ARG A 11 -3.29 9.32 -8.09
CA ARG A 11 -2.94 10.34 -9.10
C ARG A 11 -4.13 10.60 -10.05
N PRO A 12 -4.59 11.87 -10.17
CA PRO A 12 -5.81 12.21 -10.90
C PRO A 12 -5.72 11.94 -12.41
N GLU A 13 -4.52 12.09 -12.99
CA GLU A 13 -4.24 11.80 -14.40
C GLU A 13 -4.56 10.35 -14.79
N PHE A 14 -4.62 9.45 -13.80
CA PHE A 14 -4.88 8.03 -14.00
C PHE A 14 -6.17 7.53 -13.32
N ARG A 15 -7.00 8.43 -12.77
CA ARG A 15 -8.28 8.06 -12.13
C ARG A 15 -9.27 7.34 -13.04
N MET A 16 -9.15 7.55 -14.35
CA MET A 16 -10.02 6.96 -15.38
C MET A 16 -9.36 5.79 -16.11
N ASP A 17 -8.16 5.39 -15.71
CA ASP A 17 -7.51 4.18 -16.23
C ASP A 17 -7.70 3.04 -15.21
N PRO A 18 -8.61 2.09 -15.48
CA PRO A 18 -8.81 0.93 -14.61
C PRO A 18 -7.53 0.10 -14.45
N GLN A 19 -6.62 0.11 -15.43
CA GLN A 19 -5.35 -0.62 -15.32
C GLN A 19 -4.41 0.03 -14.32
N TRP A 20 -4.51 1.35 -14.11
CA TRP A 20 -3.59 2.06 -13.23
C TRP A 20 -3.82 1.75 -11.75
N SER A 21 -5.06 1.55 -11.30
CA SER A 21 -5.33 1.34 -9.86
C SER A 21 -5.83 -0.05 -9.49
N GLU A 22 -6.33 -0.83 -10.46
CA GLU A 22 -6.98 -2.13 -10.20
C GLU A 22 -6.17 -3.33 -10.74
N THR A 23 -4.95 -3.14 -11.25
CA THR A 23 -4.10 -4.24 -11.71
C THR A 23 -2.64 -4.16 -11.23
N GLY A 24 -2.01 -5.32 -11.02
CA GLY A 24 -0.58 -5.47 -10.76
C GLY A 24 -0.06 -4.78 -9.49
N ASP A 25 1.17 -4.26 -9.57
CA ASP A 25 1.92 -3.65 -8.47
C ASP A 25 1.20 -2.44 -7.84
N ARG A 26 0.44 -1.67 -8.63
CA ARG A 26 -0.26 -0.47 -8.15
C ARG A 26 -1.48 -0.82 -7.29
N TYR A 27 -2.20 -1.88 -7.65
CA TYR A 27 -3.28 -2.40 -6.80
C TYR A 27 -2.75 -2.84 -5.43
N LEU A 28 -1.58 -3.50 -5.41
CA LEU A 28 -0.91 -3.88 -4.17
C LEU A 28 -0.57 -2.65 -3.30
N LEU A 29 -0.06 -1.57 -3.90
CA LEU A 29 0.25 -0.32 -3.19
C LEU A 29 -1.00 0.41 -2.67
N LYS A 30 -2.11 0.34 -3.40
CA LYS A 30 -3.43 0.83 -2.94
C LYS A 30 -3.88 0.09 -1.69
N LEU A 31 -3.83 -1.24 -1.70
CA LEU A 31 -4.20 -2.05 -0.52
C LEU A 31 -3.24 -1.81 0.65
N PHE A 32 -1.95 -1.64 0.37
CA PHE A 32 -0.97 -1.29 1.40
C PHE A 32 -1.25 0.08 2.04
N ARG A 33 -1.71 1.06 1.25
CA ARG A 33 -2.13 2.37 1.75
C ARG A 33 -3.38 2.27 2.62
N ASP A 34 -4.29 1.35 2.33
CA ASP A 34 -5.42 1.06 3.22
C ASP A 34 -4.94 0.38 4.52
N TYR A 35 -4.04 -0.61 4.43
CA TYR A 35 -3.41 -1.26 5.60
C TYR A 35 -2.69 -0.28 6.54
N LEU A 36 -2.09 0.78 5.98
CA LEU A 36 -1.35 1.81 6.73
C LEU A 36 -2.26 2.83 7.43
N PHE A 37 -3.26 3.37 6.73
CA PHE A 37 -3.99 4.56 7.20
C PHE A 37 -5.48 4.38 7.38
N HIS A 38 -6.04 3.21 7.01
CA HIS A 38 -7.47 2.91 7.13
C HIS A 38 -7.69 1.70 8.06
N GLN A 39 -6.91 1.60 9.14
CA GLN A 39 -7.17 0.60 10.17
C GLN A 39 -8.51 0.90 10.83
N VAL A 40 -9.21 -0.16 11.21
CA VAL A 40 -10.49 -0.09 11.94
C VAL A 40 -10.37 -0.93 13.21
N SER A 41 -11.05 -0.52 14.27
CA SER A 41 -11.22 -1.33 15.48
C SER A 41 -12.16 -2.51 15.24
N GLU A 42 -12.29 -3.40 16.21
CA GLU A 42 -13.27 -4.50 16.18
C GLU A 42 -14.72 -4.00 16.04
N GLU A 43 -15.00 -2.78 16.49
CA GLU A 43 -16.31 -2.12 16.37
C GLU A 43 -16.50 -1.40 15.02
N GLY A 44 -15.49 -1.42 14.14
CA GLY A 44 -15.52 -0.75 12.83
C GLY A 44 -15.20 0.75 12.88
N HIS A 45 -14.81 1.29 14.03
CA HIS A 45 -14.41 2.69 14.14
C HIS A 45 -13.01 2.91 13.56
N PRO A 46 -12.74 4.04 12.86
CA PRO A 46 -11.39 4.36 12.40
C PRO A 46 -10.38 4.34 13.55
N TRP A 47 -9.29 3.60 13.36
CA TRP A 47 -8.21 3.47 14.33
C TRP A 47 -6.92 4.07 13.76
N LEU A 48 -6.39 5.10 14.42
CA LEU A 48 -5.16 5.77 13.98
C LEU A 48 -4.01 5.42 14.92
N ASP A 49 -3.23 4.41 14.54
CA ASP A 49 -2.04 3.99 15.28
C ASP A 49 -0.75 4.49 14.61
N PHE A 50 -0.15 5.52 15.19
CA PHE A 50 1.13 6.04 14.70
C PHE A 50 2.30 5.07 14.89
N GLY A 51 2.25 4.20 15.91
CA GLY A 51 3.25 3.16 16.14
C GLY A 51 3.21 2.11 15.03
N HIS A 52 2.02 1.69 14.63
CA HIS A 52 1.80 0.85 13.44
C HIS A 52 2.35 1.51 12.18
N ILE A 53 1.99 2.77 11.92
CA ILE A 53 2.43 3.49 10.72
C ILE A 53 3.95 3.53 10.63
N VAL A 54 4.62 3.96 11.70
CA VAL A 54 6.09 4.09 11.72
C VAL A 54 6.77 2.73 11.59
N SER A 55 6.32 1.73 12.35
CA SER A 55 6.89 0.37 12.32
C SER A 55 6.74 -0.26 10.94
N THR A 56 5.55 -0.15 10.33
CA THR A 56 5.24 -0.67 8.99
C THR A 56 6.10 0.01 7.92
N LEU A 57 6.27 1.33 7.99
CA LEU A 57 7.14 2.06 7.07
C LEU A 57 8.61 1.67 7.23
N ASN A 58 9.09 1.47 8.45
CA ASN A 58 10.47 1.00 8.68
C ASN A 58 10.70 -0.40 8.11
N LYS A 59 9.73 -1.31 8.29
CA LYS A 59 9.78 -2.66 7.71
C LYS A 59 9.77 -2.65 6.18
N LEU A 60 8.99 -1.75 5.59
CA LEU A 60 9.00 -1.53 4.15
C LEU A 60 10.35 -0.97 3.68
N ASP A 61 10.89 0.03 4.37
CA ASP A 61 12.15 0.69 4.00
C ASP A 61 13.34 -0.28 4.01
N VAL A 62 13.43 -1.15 5.02
CA VAL A 62 14.46 -2.19 5.08
C VAL A 62 14.18 -3.36 4.12
N GLY A 63 12.93 -3.53 3.67
CA GLY A 63 12.53 -4.67 2.85
C GLY A 63 12.52 -5.98 3.66
N SER A 64 11.85 -5.98 4.81
CA SER A 64 11.77 -7.14 5.70
C SER A 64 11.15 -8.38 5.01
N LEU A 65 11.57 -9.58 5.42
CA LEU A 65 10.95 -10.85 4.98
C LEU A 65 9.62 -11.14 5.69
N GLU A 66 9.26 -10.35 6.71
CA GLU A 66 7.96 -10.42 7.36
C GLU A 66 6.82 -10.24 6.34
N ARG A 67 5.77 -11.05 6.46
CA ARG A 67 4.60 -11.04 5.59
C ARG A 67 3.41 -10.39 6.28
N ILE A 68 2.66 -9.61 5.50
CA ILE A 68 1.41 -8.99 5.91
C ILE A 68 0.26 -9.46 5.02
N CYS A 69 -0.95 -9.34 5.55
CA CYS A 69 -2.19 -9.65 4.85
C CYS A 69 -2.83 -8.34 4.40
N LEU A 70 -3.00 -8.17 3.10
CA LEU A 70 -3.67 -7.04 2.48
C LEU A 70 -5.03 -7.49 1.97
N VAL A 71 -6.10 -6.82 2.41
CA VAL A 71 -7.48 -7.20 2.10
C VAL A 71 -8.14 -6.07 1.33
N SER A 72 -8.88 -6.42 0.26
CA SER A 72 -9.68 -5.46 -0.48
C SER A 72 -10.89 -5.00 0.32
N ARG A 73 -11.41 -3.80 0.00
CA ARG A 73 -12.53 -3.20 0.75
C ARG A 73 -13.86 -3.95 0.65
N ASP A 74 -14.00 -4.80 -0.36
CA ASP A 74 -15.16 -5.69 -0.56
C ASP A 74 -14.96 -7.06 0.11
N ASP A 75 -13.85 -7.24 0.82
CA ASP A 75 -13.42 -8.48 1.47
C ASP A 75 -13.30 -9.70 0.54
N GLN A 76 -13.27 -9.47 -0.78
CA GLN A 76 -13.21 -10.56 -1.77
C GLN A 76 -11.79 -10.99 -2.12
N ASN A 77 -10.80 -10.10 -1.97
CA ASN A 77 -9.42 -10.36 -2.33
C ASN A 77 -8.51 -10.26 -1.10
N VAL A 78 -7.73 -11.31 -0.90
CA VAL A 78 -6.73 -11.40 0.17
C VAL A 78 -5.37 -11.69 -0.45
N LEU A 79 -4.41 -10.80 -0.23
CA LEU A 79 -3.05 -10.92 -0.71
C LEU A 79 -2.09 -11.05 0.47
N ILE A 80 -1.27 -12.08 0.48
CA ILE A 80 -0.19 -12.26 1.46
C ILE A 80 1.11 -11.87 0.77
N VAL A 81 1.78 -10.83 1.28
CA VAL A 81 2.99 -10.28 0.66
C VAL A 81 4.03 -9.95 1.71
N SER A 82 5.31 -10.15 1.39
CA SER A 82 6.41 -9.68 2.24
C SER A 82 6.69 -8.20 2.02
N PHE A 83 7.24 -7.53 3.04
CA PHE A 83 7.73 -6.16 2.87
C PHE A 83 8.81 -6.05 1.79
N ALA A 84 9.63 -7.10 1.60
CA ALA A 84 10.61 -7.18 0.53
C ALA A 84 9.99 -7.16 -0.88
N GLU A 85 8.92 -7.92 -1.11
CA GLU A 85 8.17 -7.91 -2.38
C GLU A 85 7.48 -6.56 -2.59
N LEU A 86 6.81 -6.06 -1.55
CA LEU A 86 6.12 -4.78 -1.58
C LEU A 86 7.07 -3.60 -1.88
N LYS A 87 8.29 -3.64 -1.32
CA LYS A 87 9.33 -2.63 -1.61
C LYS A 87 9.71 -2.61 -3.09
N LYS A 88 9.84 -3.78 -3.74
CA LYS A 88 10.13 -3.85 -5.17
C LYS A 88 9.03 -3.19 -5.99
N CYS A 89 7.76 -3.51 -5.72
CA CYS A 89 6.60 -2.89 -6.36
C CYS A 89 6.59 -1.37 -6.13
N PHE A 90 6.89 -0.93 -4.90
CA PHE A 90 6.95 0.48 -4.53
C PHE A 90 8.02 1.26 -5.29
N GLU A 91 9.23 0.70 -5.39
CA GLU A 91 10.35 1.31 -6.10
C GLU A 91 10.10 1.35 -7.61
N ALA A 92 9.57 0.26 -8.18
CA ALA A 92 9.18 0.20 -9.59
C ALA A 92 8.14 1.27 -9.93
N ALA A 93 7.04 1.32 -9.18
CA ALA A 93 5.97 2.30 -9.38
C ALA A 93 6.47 3.75 -9.24
N PHE A 94 7.37 4.02 -8.28
CA PHE A 94 7.94 5.36 -8.13
C PHE A 94 8.84 5.73 -9.32
N ASN A 95 9.68 4.80 -9.77
CA ASN A 95 10.59 5.04 -10.91
C ASN A 95 9.82 5.30 -12.21
N GLU A 96 8.68 4.64 -12.42
CA GLU A 96 7.80 4.91 -13.56
C GLU A 96 7.25 6.35 -13.58
N LEU A 97 7.15 7.03 -12.43
CA LEU A 97 6.72 8.45 -12.38
C LEU A 97 7.83 9.44 -12.78
N LEU A 98 9.08 8.99 -12.79
CA LEU A 98 10.24 9.82 -13.12
C LEU A 98 10.64 9.72 -14.60
N LEU A 99 9.97 8.85 -15.36
CA LEU A 99 10.09 8.72 -16.82
C LEU A 99 9.16 9.70 -17.53
#